data_AF-A0A8T5KCA4-F1
#
_entry.id   AF-A0A8T5KCA4-F1
#
_cell.length_a   1.000
_cell.length_b   1.000
_cell.length_c   1.000
_cell.angle_alpha   90.00
_cell.angle_beta   90.00
_cell.angle_gamma   90.00
#
_symmetry.space_group_name_H-M   'P 1'
#
loop_
_entity.id
_entity.type
_entity.pdbx_description
1 polymer ?
#
loop_
_entity_poly.entity_id
_entity_poly.type
_entity_poly.pdbx_seq_one_letter_code
_entity_poly.pdbx_strand_id
1 'polypeptide(L)' 'MSYNPRHKSSYVYDGPERISHRALLKGTGATEDDMKKPLIAVVNSYTDINPGHVHLNQIATQVKLGITAA' A
#
# COMPACT_ATOMS: atom_id res chain seq x y z
N MET A 1 -1.99 -21.19 15.93
CA MET A 1 -1.49 -20.72 14.63
C MET A 1 -0.87 -19.35 14.84
N SER A 2 0.40 -19.14 14.47
CA SER A 2 1.04 -17.82 14.59
C SER A 2 0.44 -16.85 13.57
N TYR A 3 0.15 -15.61 13.97
CA TYR A 3 -0.35 -14.56 13.07
C TYR A 3 0.76 -14.14 12.10
N ASN A 4 0.46 -14.15 10.80
CA ASN A 4 1.34 -13.59 9.77
C ASN A 4 0.68 -12.33 9.18
N PRO A 5 1.21 -11.13 9.46
CA PRO A 5 0.62 -9.89 8.97
C PRO A 5 0.77 -9.73 7.44
N ARG A 6 1.65 -10.51 6.80
CA ARG A 6 1.88 -10.53 5.35
C ARG A 6 1.16 -11.63 4.59
N HIS A 7 0.26 -12.39 5.22
CA HIS A 7 -0.35 -13.58 4.61
C HIS A 7 -1.01 -13.36 3.22
N LYS A 8 -1.44 -12.13 2.88
CA LYS A 8 -1.88 -11.79 1.52
C LYS A 8 -0.78 -11.20 0.65
N SER A 9 0.04 -10.30 1.19
CA SER A 9 1.08 -9.63 0.40
C SER A 9 2.25 -10.54 0.04
N SER A 10 2.44 -11.66 0.75
CA SER A 10 3.38 -12.72 0.38
C SER A 10 3.15 -13.24 -1.04
N TYR A 11 1.89 -13.37 -1.47
CA TYR A 11 1.56 -13.80 -2.83
C TYR A 11 1.95 -12.77 -3.92
N VAL A 12 2.25 -11.53 -3.54
CA VAL A 12 2.66 -10.46 -4.45
C VAL A 12 4.18 -10.33 -4.50
N TYR A 13 4.87 -10.59 -3.38
CA TYR A 13 6.31 -10.32 -3.25
C TYR A 13 7.19 -11.55 -3.29
N ASP A 14 6.72 -12.68 -2.77
CA ASP A 14 7.57 -13.83 -2.50
C ASP A 14 7.62 -14.76 -3.72
N GLY A 15 8.80 -15.33 -3.98
CA GLY A 15 9.05 -16.23 -5.11
C GLY A 15 9.72 -15.55 -6.31
N PRO A 16 10.52 -16.30 -7.09
CA PRO A 16 11.17 -15.78 -8.30
C PRO A 16 10.18 -15.32 -9.36
N GLU A 17 9.01 -15.96 -9.45
CA GLU A 17 7.92 -15.63 -10.39
C GLU A 17 7.31 -14.25 -10.16
N ARG A 18 7.52 -13.65 -8.98
CA ARG A 18 7.01 -12.32 -8.60
C ARG A 18 7.96 -11.17 -8.94
N ILE A 19 9.01 -11.43 -9.72
CA ILE A 19 10.02 -10.42 -10.08
C ILE A 19 9.41 -9.18 -10.77
N SER A 20 8.44 -9.36 -11.67
CA SER A 20 7.77 -8.26 -12.37
C SER A 20 6.95 -7.37 -11.43
N HIS A 21 6.25 -7.96 -10.47
CA HIS A 21 5.48 -7.24 -9.46
C HIS A 21 6.40 -6.38 -8.58
N ARG A 22 7.52 -6.96 -8.11
CA ARG A 22 8.53 -6.21 -7.35
C ARG A 22 9.15 -5.09 -8.18
N ALA A 23 9.45 -5.33 -9.46
CA ALA A 23 10.02 -4.32 -10.34
C ALA A 23 9.08 -3.11 -10.53
N LEU A 24 7.79 -3.35 -10.74
CA LEU A 24 6.79 -2.27 -10.85
C LEU A 24 6.69 -1.45 -9.57
N LEU A 25 6.68 -2.10 -8.40
CA LEU A 25 6.60 -1.40 -7.11
C LEU A 25 7.87 -0.60 -6.79
N LYS A 26 9.05 -1.10 -7.16
CA LYS A 26 10.27 -0.29 -7.08
C LYS A 26 10.19 0.95 -7.96
N GLY A 27 9.55 0.85 -9.12
CA GLY A 27 9.26 2.00 -9.98
C GLY A 27 8.41 3.08 -9.32
N THR A 28 7.62 2.75 -8.29
CA THR A 28 6.86 3.72 -7.49
C THR A 28 7.62 4.26 -6.28
N GLY A 29 8.90 3.92 -6.13
CA GLY A 29 9.74 4.30 -4.99
C GLY A 29 9.69 3.35 -3.80
N ALA A 30 9.03 2.19 -3.91
CA ALA A 30 9.04 1.19 -2.84
C ALA A 30 10.43 0.52 -2.72
N THR A 31 10.87 0.28 -1.49
CA THR A 31 12.15 -0.36 -1.19
C THR A 31 11.99 -1.87 -0.95
N GLU A 32 13.12 -2.59 -0.93
CA GLU A 32 13.15 -4.00 -0.51
C GLU A 32 12.67 -4.19 0.94
N ASP A 33 12.92 -3.21 1.81
CA ASP A 33 12.47 -3.27 3.20
C ASP A 33 10.95 -3.06 3.32
N ASP A 34 10.35 -2.26 2.44
CA ASP A 34 8.88 -2.13 2.37
C ASP A 34 8.22 -3.45 1.96
N MET A 35 8.85 -4.24 1.10
CA MET A 35 8.34 -5.55 0.70
C MET A 35 8.39 -6.59 1.83
N LYS A 36 9.11 -6.30 2.92
CA LYS A 36 9.09 -7.11 4.15
C LYS A 36 7.94 -6.76 5.09
N LYS A 37 7.17 -5.71 4.79
CA LYS A 37 6.01 -5.24 5.57
C LYS A 37 4.67 -5.68 4.93
N PRO A 38 3.55 -5.61 5.66
CA PRO A 38 2.22 -5.80 5.08
C PRO A 38 1.90 -4.75 4.02
N LEU A 39 1.25 -5.16 2.93
CA LEU A 39 0.76 -4.24 1.91
C LEU A 39 -0.63 -3.73 2.33
N ILE A 40 -0.77 -2.42 2.53
CA ILE A 40 -2.03 -1.79 2.93
C ILE A 40 -2.55 -0.92 1.78
N ALA A 41 -3.73 -1.25 1.28
CA ALA A 41 -4.42 -0.45 0.26
C ALA A 41 -5.27 0.63 0.94
N VAL A 42 -5.04 1.91 0.58
CA VAL A 42 -5.89 3.03 1.01
C VAL A 42 -6.89 3.32 -0.10
N VAL A 43 -8.11 2.81 0.05
CA VAL A 43 -9.21 3.03 -0.90
C VAL A 43 -9.93 4.33 -0.54
N ASN A 44 -10.10 5.22 -1.51
CA ASN A 44 -10.61 6.57 -1.31
C ASN A 44 -11.68 6.91 -2.36
N SER A 45 -12.77 7.54 -1.93
CA SER A 45 -13.88 8.02 -2.78
C SER A 45 -13.81 9.52 -3.09
N TYR A 46 -12.62 10.12 -2.97
CA TYR A 46 -12.36 11.50 -3.37
C TYR A 46 -12.86 11.78 -4.79
N THR A 47 -13.56 12.90 -4.91
CA THR A 47 -13.97 13.51 -6.17
C THR A 47 -14.10 15.00 -5.97
N ASP A 48 -13.93 15.77 -7.04
CA ASP A 48 -14.12 17.21 -7.11
C ASP A 48 -15.57 17.64 -7.37
N ILE A 49 -16.45 16.70 -7.79
CA ILE A 49 -17.87 17.00 -8.08
C ILE A 49 -18.73 17.11 -6.82
N ASN A 50 -18.40 16.34 -5.78
CA ASN A 50 -19.16 16.32 -4.53
C ASN A 50 -18.39 17.12 -3.46
N PRO A 51 -18.91 18.29 -3.01
CA PRO A 51 -18.28 19.08 -1.96
C PRO A 51 -18.01 18.30 -0.66
N GLY A 52 -18.83 17.29 -0.37
CA GLY A 52 -18.64 16.41 0.78
C GLY A 52 -17.46 15.44 0.64
N HIS A 53 -16.82 15.30 -0.53
CA HIS A 53 -15.76 14.32 -0.76
C HIS A 53 -14.39 14.96 -1.08
N VAL A 54 -14.33 16.27 -1.34
CA VAL A 54 -13.10 16.96 -1.75
C VAL A 54 -11.98 16.83 -0.71
N HIS A 55 -12.34 16.81 0.58
CA HIS A 55 -11.39 16.73 1.69
C HIS A 55 -10.79 15.31 1.86
N LEU A 56 -11.39 14.28 1.25
CA LEU A 56 -10.95 12.90 1.42
C LEU A 56 -9.55 12.64 0.83
N ASN A 57 -9.10 13.44 -0.14
CA ASN A 57 -7.72 13.33 -0.66
C ASN A 57 -6.67 13.69 0.42
N GLN A 58 -6.94 14.71 1.23
CA GLN A 58 -6.07 15.10 2.34
C GLN A 58 -6.06 14.02 3.43
N ILE A 59 -7.23 13.49 3.78
CA ILE A 59 -7.35 12.38 4.74
C ILE A 59 -6.59 11.15 4.25
N ALA A 60 -6.77 10.74 2.99
CA ALA A 60 -6.04 9.61 2.43
C ALA A 60 -4.52 9.80 2.48
N THR A 61 -4.04 11.03 2.31
CA THR A 61 -2.62 11.38 2.46
C THR A 61 -2.15 11.19 3.90
N GLN A 62 -2.89 11.68 4.89
CA GLN A 62 -2.57 11.49 6.31
C GLN A 62 -2.61 10.02 6.74
N VAL A 63 -3.58 9.25 6.24
CA VAL A 63 -3.65 7.80 6.47
C VAL A 63 -2.41 7.09 5.92
N LYS A 64 -1.96 7.42 4.70
CA LYS A 64 -0.73 6.86 4.12
C LYS A 64 0.49 7.17 5.00
N LEU A 65 0.62 8.41 5.48
CA LEU A 65 1.72 8.79 6.38
C LEU A 65 1.68 8.01 7.70
N GLY A 66 0.49 7.84 8.29
CA GLY A 66 0.32 7.05 9.51
C GLY A 66 0.70 5.58 9.32
N ILE A 67 0.35 4.98 8.19
CA ILE A 67 0.75 3.60 7.85
C ILE A 67 2.28 3.49 7.74
N THR A 68 2.94 4.45 7.07
CA THR A 68 4.39 4.44 6.89
C THR A 68 5.16 4.63 8.20
N ALA A 69 4.58 5.33 9.17
CA ALA A 69 5.20 5.62 10.47
C ALA A 69 5.09 4.47 11.50
N ALA A 70 4.24 3.47 11.24
CA ALA A 70 4.01 2.31 12.12
C ALA A 70 4.99 1.16 11.82
#